data_AF-A0A939KYQ6-F1
#
_entry.id   AF-A0A939KYQ6-F1
#
_cell.length_a   1.000
_cell.length_b   1.000
_cell.length_c   1.000
_cell.angle_alpha   90.00
_cell.angle_beta   90.00
_cell.angle_gamma   90.00
#
_symmetry.space_group_name_H-M   'P 1'
#
loop_
_entity.id
_entity.type
_entity.pdbx_description
1 polymer ?
#
loop_
_entity_poly.entity_id
_entity_poly.type
_entity_poly.pdbx_seq_one_letter_code
_entity_poly.pdbx_strand_id
1 'polypeptide(L)'
;MPIILDLLPGPDGLADDEIGPALRTAAMVGGDAALSYLKQFRDSSRFGASAMLRVGWLFSSFDPVEYAQEILAHQPPPLGVSVKDAAQLAALPMLPPVHSLSCAGPFTAADVLAVPHPASRSHLHLADNPVLDDLGFVRDMSALTHLDLYGCPLIDDLSPLRGLRLQRLSLDVGDIANLDVLDTLPDLFDLFLGMPLPYRSLEAVPAGERVTELRLHARAYDCTGIEGIGRWERLTKLGLYSRLRPGDLSRLIPLTTLTHLLIARNQDLGDSALPQVADLSLVQLETAPDLDRVLALFPGLHRLSVIFLHTSPDTNVDLTPLASREDLVIYVNGAGAVHGAEKFQPDMVKISPRPRV
;
A
#
# COMPACT_ATOMS: atom_id res chain seq x y z
N MET A 1 -28.69 5.18 -20.53
CA MET A 1 -27.62 5.96 -21.18
C MET A 1 -26.70 5.03 -21.97
N PRO A 2 -27.11 4.49 -23.15
CA PRO A 2 -26.30 3.49 -23.87
C PRO A 2 -25.17 4.10 -24.74
N ILE A 3 -25.32 5.35 -25.18
CA ILE A 3 -24.49 5.96 -26.25
C ILE A 3 -22.99 6.06 -25.90
N ILE A 4 -22.62 6.11 -24.61
CA ILE A 4 -21.21 6.26 -24.20
C ILE A 4 -20.41 4.98 -24.45
N LEU A 5 -21.02 3.80 -24.30
CA LEU A 5 -20.31 2.52 -24.47
C LEU A 5 -19.95 2.27 -25.94
N ASP A 6 -20.80 2.69 -26.87
CA ASP A 6 -20.57 2.57 -28.32
C ASP A 6 -19.39 3.42 -28.81
N LEU A 7 -18.93 4.37 -28.00
CA LEU A 7 -17.78 5.24 -28.28
C LEU A 7 -16.47 4.70 -27.69
N LEU A 8 -16.52 3.65 -26.86
CA LEU A 8 -15.32 3.07 -26.26
C LEU A 8 -14.66 2.08 -27.23
N PRO A 9 -13.37 2.25 -27.55
CA PRO A 9 -12.65 1.33 -28.43
C PRO A 9 -12.43 -0.03 -27.76
N GLY A 10 -12.41 -1.09 -28.58
CA GLY A 10 -12.10 -2.44 -28.12
C GLY A 10 -10.64 -2.65 -27.70
N PRO A 11 -10.27 -3.85 -27.23
CA PRO A 11 -8.96 -4.15 -26.65
C PRO A 11 -7.78 -3.90 -27.60
N ASP A 12 -7.95 -4.10 -28.91
CA ASP A 12 -6.89 -3.91 -29.92
C ASP A 12 -6.62 -2.42 -30.24
N GLY A 13 -7.54 -1.52 -29.85
CA GLY A 13 -7.47 -0.09 -30.15
C GLY A 13 -6.92 0.78 -29.01
N LEU A 14 -6.51 0.19 -27.88
CA LEU A 14 -6.13 0.92 -26.67
C LEU A 14 -4.66 0.71 -26.28
N ALA A 15 -3.98 1.81 -25.99
CA ALA A 15 -2.69 1.80 -25.29
C ALA A 15 -2.86 1.39 -23.81
N ASP A 16 -1.76 0.98 -23.15
CA ASP A 16 -1.81 0.42 -21.79
C ASP A 16 -2.39 1.39 -20.76
N ASP A 17 -2.11 2.68 -20.90
CA ASP A 17 -2.58 3.75 -20.02
C ASP A 17 -4.03 4.16 -20.30
N GLU A 18 -4.61 3.77 -21.44
CA GLU A 18 -5.98 4.09 -21.83
C GLU A 18 -6.99 3.01 -21.41
N ILE A 19 -6.52 1.76 -21.23
CA ILE A 19 -7.37 0.62 -20.83
C ILE A 19 -8.07 0.89 -19.50
N GLY A 20 -7.31 1.31 -18.48
CA GLY A 20 -7.86 1.54 -17.14
C GLY A 20 -9.02 2.54 -17.16
N PRO A 21 -8.84 3.75 -17.72
CA PRO A 21 -9.93 4.71 -17.90
C PRO A 21 -11.14 4.20 -18.69
N ALA A 22 -10.92 3.46 -19.78
CA ALA A 22 -12.01 2.91 -20.60
C ALA A 22 -12.85 1.88 -19.82
N LEU A 23 -12.18 0.91 -19.17
CA LEU A 23 -12.85 -0.10 -18.34
C LEU A 23 -13.54 0.52 -17.12
N ARG A 24 -12.92 1.51 -16.48
CA ARG A 24 -13.54 2.26 -15.37
C ARG A 24 -14.82 2.94 -15.82
N THR A 25 -14.80 3.55 -17.00
CA THR A 25 -15.97 4.22 -17.59
C THR A 25 -17.10 3.22 -17.81
N ALA A 26 -16.82 2.08 -18.45
CA ALA A 26 -17.82 1.03 -18.65
C ALA A 26 -18.37 0.50 -17.31
N ALA A 27 -17.50 0.24 -16.35
CA ALA A 27 -17.90 -0.26 -15.03
C ALA A 27 -18.78 0.75 -14.24
N MET A 28 -18.55 2.06 -14.42
CA MET A 28 -19.41 3.10 -13.85
C MET A 28 -20.78 3.20 -14.53
N VAL A 29 -20.89 2.89 -15.83
CA VAL A 29 -22.18 2.86 -16.53
C VAL A 29 -23.03 1.67 -16.05
N GLY A 30 -22.43 0.49 -15.91
CA GLY A 30 -23.13 -0.71 -15.45
C GLY A 30 -24.10 -1.33 -16.47
N GLY A 31 -24.70 -2.45 -16.06
CA GLY A 31 -25.67 -3.21 -16.87
C GLY A 31 -25.06 -4.07 -17.99
N ASP A 32 -25.92 -4.79 -18.71
CA ASP A 32 -25.54 -5.88 -19.62
C ASP A 32 -24.62 -5.43 -20.76
N ALA A 33 -24.84 -4.23 -21.30
CA ALA A 33 -24.01 -3.66 -22.35
C ALA A 33 -22.59 -3.36 -21.84
N ALA A 34 -22.47 -2.82 -20.63
CA ALA A 34 -21.17 -2.59 -20.00
C ALA A 34 -20.47 -3.92 -19.69
N LEU A 35 -21.21 -4.91 -19.17
CA LEU A 35 -20.66 -6.23 -18.90
C LEU A 35 -20.14 -6.87 -20.20
N SER A 36 -20.91 -6.79 -21.29
CA SER A 36 -20.52 -7.30 -22.61
C SER A 36 -19.25 -6.63 -23.14
N TYR A 37 -19.08 -5.32 -22.89
CA TYR A 37 -17.86 -4.60 -23.21
C TYR A 37 -16.67 -5.10 -22.35
N LEU A 38 -16.84 -5.24 -21.04
CA LEU A 38 -15.80 -5.73 -20.13
C LEU A 38 -15.35 -7.16 -20.47
N LYS A 39 -16.26 -8.03 -20.93
CA LYS A 39 -15.94 -9.42 -21.36
C LYS A 39 -14.87 -9.47 -22.45
N GLN A 40 -14.75 -8.44 -23.30
CA GLN A 40 -13.72 -8.38 -24.33
C GLN A 40 -12.29 -8.33 -23.75
N PHE A 41 -12.14 -7.96 -22.48
CA PHE A 41 -10.86 -7.81 -21.78
C PHE A 41 -10.59 -8.93 -20.76
N ARG A 42 -11.51 -9.88 -20.57
CA ARG A 42 -11.47 -10.86 -19.47
C ARG A 42 -10.27 -11.81 -19.51
N ASP A 43 -9.71 -12.03 -20.69
CA ASP A 43 -8.54 -12.89 -20.91
C ASP A 43 -7.23 -12.07 -21.02
N SER A 44 -7.31 -10.75 -20.84
CA SER A 44 -6.15 -9.86 -20.97
C SER A 44 -5.20 -10.01 -19.78
N SER A 45 -3.94 -10.29 -20.07
CA SER A 45 -2.83 -10.27 -19.11
C SER A 45 -2.22 -8.87 -18.92
N ARG A 46 -2.71 -7.85 -19.64
CA ARG A 46 -2.23 -6.47 -19.50
C ARG A 46 -2.59 -5.99 -18.10
N PHE A 47 -1.60 -5.50 -17.36
CA PHE A 47 -1.76 -5.13 -15.94
C PHE A 47 -2.94 -4.17 -15.71
N GLY A 48 -3.05 -3.12 -16.54
CA GLY A 48 -4.14 -2.15 -16.45
C GLY A 48 -5.53 -2.77 -16.64
N ALA A 49 -5.66 -3.78 -17.51
CA ALA A 49 -6.90 -4.51 -17.72
C ALA A 49 -7.25 -5.37 -16.51
N SER A 50 -6.33 -6.26 -16.11
CA SER A 50 -6.57 -7.20 -15.00
C SER A 50 -6.85 -6.46 -13.69
N ALA A 51 -6.08 -5.42 -13.39
CA ALA A 51 -6.31 -4.60 -12.19
C ALA A 51 -7.68 -3.91 -12.24
N MET A 52 -8.06 -3.32 -13.38
CA MET A 52 -9.32 -2.59 -13.47
C MET A 52 -10.55 -3.50 -13.47
N LEU A 53 -10.48 -4.72 -14.03
CA LEU A 53 -11.58 -5.70 -13.94
C LEU A 53 -11.82 -6.12 -12.47
N ARG A 54 -10.75 -6.32 -11.69
CA ARG A 54 -10.86 -6.59 -10.24
C ARG A 54 -11.41 -5.38 -9.46
N VAL A 55 -11.16 -4.16 -9.91
CA VAL A 55 -11.76 -2.95 -9.33
C VAL A 55 -13.22 -2.79 -9.75
N GLY A 56 -13.56 -3.07 -11.00
CA GLY A 56 -14.92 -3.01 -11.52
C GLY A 56 -15.87 -3.95 -10.80
N TRP A 57 -15.38 -5.12 -10.38
CA TRP A 57 -16.06 -6.04 -9.46
C TRP A 57 -16.58 -5.35 -8.18
N LEU A 58 -15.85 -4.38 -7.65
CA LEU A 58 -16.23 -3.65 -6.44
C LEU A 58 -17.31 -2.60 -6.69
N PHE A 59 -17.74 -2.36 -7.93
CA PHE A 59 -18.84 -1.45 -8.20
C PHE A 59 -20.17 -2.19 -8.03
N SER A 60 -21.15 -1.54 -7.41
CA SER A 60 -22.51 -2.12 -7.23
C SER A 60 -23.33 -2.11 -8.53
N SER A 61 -22.68 -1.95 -9.68
CA SER A 61 -23.30 -1.79 -11.00
C SER A 61 -23.61 -3.12 -11.71
N PHE A 62 -23.18 -4.25 -11.13
CA PHE A 62 -23.28 -5.59 -11.71
C PHE A 62 -23.76 -6.61 -10.68
N ASP A 63 -24.42 -7.67 -11.16
CA ASP A 63 -24.69 -8.84 -10.33
C ASP A 63 -23.37 -9.57 -9.98
N PRO A 64 -23.07 -9.82 -8.70
CA PRO A 64 -21.81 -10.45 -8.31
C PRO A 64 -21.64 -11.88 -8.83
N VAL A 65 -22.70 -12.66 -8.96
CA VAL A 65 -22.57 -14.04 -9.46
C VAL A 65 -22.21 -14.02 -10.94
N GLU A 66 -22.94 -13.22 -11.72
CA GLU A 66 -22.69 -13.08 -13.15
C GLU A 66 -21.28 -12.52 -13.42
N TYR A 67 -20.88 -11.46 -12.72
CA TYR A 67 -19.56 -10.86 -12.92
C TYR A 67 -18.42 -11.84 -12.54
N ALA A 68 -18.60 -12.62 -11.48
CA ALA A 68 -17.61 -13.61 -11.07
C ALA A 68 -17.41 -14.67 -12.17
N GLN A 69 -18.51 -15.20 -12.70
CA GLN A 69 -18.48 -16.23 -13.75
C GLN A 69 -17.91 -15.70 -15.07
N GLU A 70 -18.40 -14.54 -15.51
CA GLU A 70 -18.15 -14.08 -16.87
C GLU A 70 -16.85 -13.30 -17.04
N ILE A 71 -16.32 -12.75 -15.94
CA ILE A 71 -15.11 -11.91 -15.93
C ILE A 71 -14.02 -12.53 -15.07
N LEU A 72 -14.25 -12.66 -13.74
CA LEU A 72 -13.17 -13.00 -12.81
C LEU A 72 -12.69 -14.45 -12.93
N ALA A 73 -13.57 -15.39 -13.27
CA ALA A 73 -13.21 -16.80 -13.46
C ALA A 73 -12.24 -17.02 -14.64
N HIS A 74 -12.16 -16.05 -15.56
CA HIS A 74 -11.27 -16.07 -16.72
C HIS A 74 -9.91 -15.41 -16.45
N GLN A 75 -9.71 -14.79 -15.28
CA GLN A 75 -8.47 -14.09 -14.97
C GLN A 75 -7.32 -15.09 -14.69
N PRO A 76 -6.09 -14.79 -15.15
CA PRO A 76 -4.96 -15.67 -14.95
C PRO A 76 -4.56 -15.76 -13.46
N PRO A 77 -4.15 -16.96 -12.98
CA PRO A 77 -3.62 -17.12 -11.63
C PRO A 77 -2.21 -16.50 -11.49
N PRO A 78 -1.79 -16.10 -10.27
CA PRO A 78 -2.54 -16.18 -9.02
C PRO A 78 -3.66 -15.13 -8.94
N LEU A 79 -4.85 -15.57 -8.54
CA LEU A 79 -6.01 -14.70 -8.43
C LEU A 79 -6.02 -14.00 -7.06
N GLY A 80 -6.15 -12.68 -7.09
CA GLY A 80 -6.42 -11.85 -5.92
C GLY A 80 -7.74 -11.11 -6.11
N VAL A 81 -8.59 -11.14 -5.10
CA VAL A 81 -9.93 -10.52 -5.13
C VAL A 81 -10.19 -9.72 -3.86
N SER A 82 -10.96 -8.65 -4.04
CA SER A 82 -11.50 -7.86 -2.95
C SER A 82 -13.02 -8.04 -2.90
N VAL A 83 -13.58 -8.17 -1.70
CA VAL A 83 -15.03 -8.22 -1.48
C VAL A 83 -15.43 -7.16 -0.47
N LYS A 84 -16.60 -6.56 -0.67
CA LYS A 84 -17.17 -5.50 0.18
C LYS A 84 -18.52 -5.88 0.81
N ASP A 85 -19.13 -6.95 0.33
CA ASP A 85 -20.43 -7.43 0.81
C ASP A 85 -20.56 -8.97 0.71
N ALA A 86 -21.62 -9.49 1.35
CA ALA A 86 -21.89 -10.92 1.41
C ALA A 86 -22.25 -11.54 0.05
N ALA A 87 -22.83 -10.77 -0.88
CA ALA A 87 -23.20 -11.28 -2.20
C ALA A 87 -21.94 -11.58 -3.03
N GLN A 88 -20.95 -10.70 -2.98
CA GLN A 88 -19.64 -10.93 -3.58
C GLN A 88 -18.89 -12.09 -2.95
N LEU A 89 -18.93 -12.22 -1.63
CA LEU A 89 -18.32 -13.34 -0.92
C LEU A 89 -18.95 -14.68 -1.37
N ALA A 90 -20.27 -14.74 -1.50
CA ALA A 90 -21.01 -15.93 -1.92
C ALA A 90 -20.72 -16.35 -3.38
N ALA A 91 -20.19 -15.45 -4.21
CA ALA A 91 -19.80 -15.73 -5.59
C ALA A 91 -18.36 -16.27 -5.71
N LEU A 92 -17.53 -16.14 -4.67
CA LEU A 92 -16.13 -16.62 -4.70
C LEU A 92 -15.95 -18.13 -4.94
N PRO A 93 -16.86 -19.04 -4.53
CA PRO A 93 -16.73 -20.46 -4.84
C PRO A 93 -16.69 -20.81 -6.34
N MET A 94 -17.10 -19.87 -7.20
CA MET A 94 -17.10 -20.05 -8.65
C MET A 94 -15.75 -19.70 -9.29
N LEU A 95 -14.85 -19.10 -8.52
CA LEU A 95 -13.55 -18.62 -9.00
C LEU A 95 -12.48 -19.70 -8.87
N PRO A 96 -11.40 -19.61 -9.68
CA PRO A 96 -10.20 -20.39 -9.42
C PRO A 96 -9.63 -20.06 -8.02
N PRO A 97 -8.73 -20.90 -7.48
CA PRO A 97 -8.16 -20.69 -6.14
C PRO A 97 -7.68 -19.26 -5.89
N VAL A 98 -8.26 -18.63 -4.87
CA VAL A 98 -7.96 -17.25 -4.48
C VAL A 98 -6.77 -17.26 -3.52
N HIS A 99 -5.62 -16.79 -4.00
CA HIS A 99 -4.40 -16.73 -3.21
C HIS A 99 -4.32 -15.49 -2.32
N SER A 100 -4.98 -14.40 -2.75
CA SER A 100 -5.05 -13.13 -2.03
C SER A 100 -6.50 -12.71 -1.85
N LEU A 101 -6.98 -12.68 -0.61
CA LEU A 101 -8.32 -12.26 -0.28
C LEU A 101 -8.28 -10.96 0.50
N SER A 102 -9.03 -9.96 0.03
CA SER A 102 -9.28 -8.72 0.75
C SER A 102 -10.77 -8.64 1.09
N CYS A 103 -11.11 -8.47 2.36
CA CYS A 103 -12.48 -8.28 2.81
C CYS A 103 -12.58 -6.92 3.50
N ALA A 104 -13.40 -6.02 2.95
CA ALA A 104 -13.64 -4.70 3.53
C ALA A 104 -15.08 -4.62 4.03
N GLY A 105 -15.26 -4.48 5.35
CA GLY A 105 -16.60 -4.45 5.97
C GLY A 105 -16.83 -5.58 6.99
N PRO A 106 -18.09 -5.78 7.41
CA PRO A 106 -18.44 -6.59 8.59
C PRO A 106 -18.45 -8.09 8.29
N PHE A 107 -17.29 -8.68 8.00
CA PHE A 107 -17.12 -10.11 7.74
C PHE A 107 -16.69 -10.86 9.00
N THR A 108 -17.36 -11.94 9.34
CA THR A 108 -16.99 -12.82 10.45
C THR A 108 -15.87 -13.79 10.07
N ALA A 109 -15.28 -14.47 11.05
CA ALA A 109 -14.32 -15.55 10.81
C ALA A 109 -14.92 -16.67 9.93
N ALA A 110 -16.20 -17.01 10.16
CA ALA A 110 -16.91 -18.02 9.39
C ALA A 110 -17.08 -17.62 7.92
N ASP A 111 -17.36 -16.34 7.66
CA ASP A 111 -17.47 -15.80 6.31
C ASP A 111 -16.13 -15.96 5.54
N VAL A 112 -15.02 -15.62 6.19
CA VAL A 112 -13.69 -15.72 5.57
C VAL A 112 -13.27 -17.18 5.32
N LEU A 113 -13.66 -18.10 6.21
CA LEU A 113 -13.41 -19.54 6.07
C LEU A 113 -14.31 -20.21 5.03
N ALA A 114 -15.51 -19.69 4.79
CA ALA A 114 -16.42 -20.21 3.77
C ALA A 114 -15.85 -20.06 2.34
N VAL A 115 -14.88 -19.16 2.15
CA VAL A 115 -14.18 -19.01 0.88
C VAL A 115 -13.29 -20.24 0.63
N PRO A 116 -13.48 -20.97 -0.49
CA PRO A 116 -12.78 -22.24 -0.72
C PRO A 116 -11.25 -22.16 -0.71
N HIS A 117 -10.65 -23.32 -0.48
CA HIS A 117 -9.19 -23.52 -0.43
C HIS A 117 -8.46 -22.58 0.56
N PRO A 118 -8.89 -22.46 1.83
CA PRO A 118 -8.21 -21.61 2.81
C PRO A 118 -6.72 -21.94 2.97
N ALA A 119 -6.34 -23.23 2.83
CA ALA A 119 -4.96 -23.68 2.91
C ALA A 119 -4.03 -23.18 1.78
N SER A 120 -4.57 -22.73 0.63
CA SER A 120 -3.76 -22.15 -0.46
C SER A 120 -3.66 -20.62 -0.40
N ARG A 121 -4.32 -20.00 0.58
CA ARG A 121 -4.36 -18.55 0.76
C ARG A 121 -3.05 -18.08 1.38
N SER A 122 -2.34 -17.24 0.65
CA SER A 122 -1.05 -16.70 1.07
C SER A 122 -1.15 -15.28 1.61
N HIS A 123 -2.18 -14.54 1.19
CA HIS A 123 -2.44 -13.17 1.61
C HIS A 123 -3.87 -13.00 2.09
N LEU A 124 -4.03 -12.40 3.26
CA LEU A 124 -5.32 -12.00 3.82
C LEU A 124 -5.25 -10.54 4.25
N HIS A 125 -6.18 -9.75 3.73
CA HIS A 125 -6.37 -8.35 4.09
C HIS A 125 -7.79 -8.16 4.63
N LEU A 126 -7.91 -7.68 5.86
CA LEU A 126 -9.18 -7.37 6.49
C LEU A 126 -9.19 -5.88 6.79
N ALA A 127 -10.15 -5.17 6.21
CA ALA A 127 -10.28 -3.72 6.31
C ALA A 127 -11.64 -3.33 6.86
N ASP A 128 -11.69 -2.24 7.64
CA ASP A 128 -12.92 -1.59 8.10
C ASP A 128 -13.94 -2.60 8.65
N ASN A 129 -13.47 -3.51 9.50
CA ASN A 129 -14.26 -4.64 9.98
C ASN A 129 -14.68 -4.42 11.43
N PRO A 130 -15.94 -4.00 11.70
CA PRO A 130 -16.39 -3.67 13.04
C PRO A 130 -16.88 -4.88 13.85
N VAL A 131 -16.84 -6.10 13.31
CA VAL A 131 -17.43 -7.29 13.94
C VAL A 131 -16.44 -8.42 14.21
N LEU A 132 -15.28 -8.44 13.56
CA LEU A 132 -14.29 -9.49 13.75
C LEU A 132 -13.53 -9.28 15.07
N ASP A 133 -13.66 -10.24 15.98
CA ASP A 133 -13.10 -10.23 17.33
C ASP A 133 -12.15 -11.40 17.61
N ASP A 134 -12.05 -12.39 16.71
CA ASP A 134 -11.15 -13.55 16.82
C ASP A 134 -10.32 -13.79 15.55
N LEU A 135 -9.06 -14.19 15.73
CA LEU A 135 -8.13 -14.56 14.66
C LEU A 135 -7.85 -16.07 14.60
N GLY A 136 -8.51 -16.91 15.40
CA GLY A 136 -8.29 -18.36 15.44
C GLY A 136 -8.30 -19.03 14.07
N PHE A 137 -9.20 -18.58 13.19
CA PHE A 137 -9.39 -19.09 11.83
C PHE A 137 -8.16 -18.97 10.92
N VAL A 138 -7.22 -18.05 11.20
CA VAL A 138 -6.01 -17.90 10.36
C VAL A 138 -5.10 -19.12 10.44
N ARG A 139 -5.27 -19.98 11.47
CA ARG A 139 -4.52 -21.24 11.61
C ARG A 139 -4.87 -22.28 10.56
N ASP A 140 -6.05 -22.17 9.93
CA ASP A 140 -6.48 -23.05 8.84
C ASP A 140 -5.86 -22.65 7.48
N MET A 141 -5.15 -21.51 7.43
CA MET A 141 -4.49 -20.98 6.24
C MET A 141 -2.99 -21.30 6.27
N SER A 142 -2.63 -22.57 6.04
CA SER A 142 -1.25 -23.04 6.18
C SER A 142 -0.23 -22.39 5.23
N ALA A 143 -0.68 -21.80 4.11
CA ALA A 143 0.16 -21.03 3.19
C ALA A 143 0.26 -19.53 3.53
N LEU A 144 -0.41 -19.06 4.60
CA LEU A 144 -0.50 -17.65 4.94
C LEU A 144 0.88 -17.09 5.30
N THR A 145 1.31 -16.10 4.52
CA THR A 145 2.57 -15.39 4.70
C THR A 145 2.35 -13.90 4.93
N HIS A 146 1.16 -13.38 4.63
CA HIS A 146 0.82 -11.97 4.67
C HIS A 146 -0.52 -11.77 5.35
N LEU A 147 -0.51 -11.02 6.45
CA LEU A 147 -1.73 -10.67 7.17
C LEU A 147 -1.77 -9.16 7.39
N ASP A 148 -2.81 -8.54 6.86
CA ASP A 148 -3.09 -7.12 7.02
C ASP A 148 -4.42 -6.94 7.75
N LEU A 149 -4.38 -6.29 8.90
CA LEU A 149 -5.55 -5.93 9.70
C LEU A 149 -5.62 -4.40 9.79
N TYR A 150 -6.61 -3.80 9.13
CA TYR A 150 -6.78 -2.35 9.08
C TYR A 150 -8.17 -1.95 9.54
N GLY A 151 -8.28 -1.13 10.58
CA GLY A 151 -9.59 -0.75 11.12
C GLY A 151 -10.38 -1.95 11.64
N CYS A 152 -9.74 -2.85 12.37
CA CYS A 152 -10.38 -3.98 13.06
C CYS A 152 -10.38 -3.75 14.58
N PRO A 153 -11.27 -2.89 15.12
CA PRO A 153 -11.17 -2.39 16.50
C PRO A 153 -11.50 -3.42 17.57
N LEU A 154 -12.17 -4.53 17.24
CA LEU A 154 -12.52 -5.57 18.20
C LEU A 154 -11.42 -6.64 18.36
N ILE A 155 -10.39 -6.62 17.51
CA ILE A 155 -9.24 -7.50 17.67
C ILE A 155 -8.34 -6.93 18.78
N ASP A 156 -8.33 -7.62 19.93
CA ASP A 156 -7.51 -7.29 21.09
C ASP A 156 -6.51 -8.42 21.48
N ASP A 157 -6.72 -9.64 20.96
CA ASP A 157 -5.82 -10.79 21.14
C ASP A 157 -5.13 -11.22 19.84
N LEU A 158 -3.79 -11.23 19.87
CA LEU A 158 -2.95 -11.71 18.78
C LEU A 158 -2.39 -13.12 19.02
N SER A 159 -2.73 -13.77 20.13
CA SER A 159 -2.27 -15.13 20.47
C SER A 159 -2.50 -16.17 19.37
N PRO A 160 -3.57 -16.09 18.53
CA PRO A 160 -3.75 -17.01 17.42
C PRO A 160 -2.60 -16.99 16.40
N LEU A 161 -1.85 -15.90 16.29
CA LEU A 161 -0.74 -15.77 15.33
C LEU A 161 0.53 -16.53 15.76
N ARG A 162 0.59 -17.03 17.00
CA ARG A 162 1.80 -17.69 17.53
C ARG A 162 2.26 -18.86 16.67
N GLY A 163 3.52 -18.79 16.24
CA GLY A 163 4.21 -19.82 15.45
C GLY A 163 3.86 -19.83 13.95
N LEU A 164 3.03 -18.90 13.47
CA LEU A 164 2.75 -18.77 12.03
C LEU A 164 3.97 -18.27 11.28
N ARG A 165 4.12 -18.70 10.02
CA ARG A 165 5.24 -18.33 9.15
C ARG A 165 4.94 -17.04 8.37
N LEU A 166 4.43 -16.03 9.08
CA LEU A 166 4.16 -14.71 8.50
C LEU A 166 5.47 -14.02 8.15
N GLN A 167 5.52 -13.49 6.93
CA GLN A 167 6.60 -12.67 6.38
C GLN A 167 6.29 -11.18 6.55
N ARG A 168 5.01 -10.82 6.36
CA ARG A 168 4.52 -9.45 6.55
C ARG A 168 3.30 -9.43 7.48
N LEU A 169 3.31 -8.48 8.41
CA LEU A 169 2.21 -8.26 9.35
C LEU A 169 1.92 -6.75 9.47
N SER A 170 0.68 -6.37 9.19
CA SER A 170 0.20 -5.00 9.40
C SER A 170 -0.90 -4.97 10.45
N LEU A 171 -0.71 -4.17 11.49
CA LEU A 171 -1.61 -4.08 12.63
C LEU A 171 -2.15 -2.66 12.81
N ASP A 172 -3.40 -2.42 12.41
CA ASP A 172 -4.20 -1.28 12.83
C ASP A 172 -5.52 -1.81 13.40
N VAL A 173 -5.42 -2.26 14.65
CA VAL A 173 -6.45 -2.99 15.39
C VAL A 173 -6.82 -2.25 16.67
N GLY A 174 -7.61 -2.90 17.54
CA GLY A 174 -7.94 -2.40 18.88
C GLY A 174 -6.73 -2.28 19.81
N ASP A 175 -7.00 -2.08 21.09
CA ASP A 175 -5.97 -1.92 22.11
C ASP A 175 -5.31 -3.27 22.42
N ILE A 176 -4.05 -3.43 22.01
CA ILE A 176 -3.26 -4.63 22.27
C ILE A 176 -2.45 -4.46 23.55
N ALA A 177 -2.64 -5.36 24.53
CA ALA A 177 -1.96 -5.30 25.82
C ALA A 177 -0.45 -5.55 25.74
N ASN A 178 -0.01 -6.45 24.86
CA ASN A 178 1.40 -6.72 24.56
C ASN A 178 1.56 -7.36 23.17
N LEU A 179 2.75 -7.24 22.59
CA LEU A 179 3.07 -7.76 21.26
C LEU A 179 3.97 -9.00 21.30
N ASP A 180 4.04 -9.74 22.41
CA ASP A 180 4.98 -10.86 22.60
C ASP A 180 4.85 -11.97 21.54
N VAL A 181 3.73 -12.01 20.82
CA VAL A 181 3.55 -12.89 19.66
C VAL A 181 4.54 -12.60 18.53
N LEU A 182 4.99 -11.36 18.37
CA LEU A 182 5.88 -10.97 17.27
C LEU A 182 7.22 -11.73 17.31
N ASP A 183 7.77 -11.97 18.50
CA ASP A 183 8.99 -12.79 18.70
C ASP A 183 8.77 -14.28 18.35
N THR A 184 7.52 -14.72 18.25
CA THR A 184 7.18 -16.11 17.87
C THR A 184 6.99 -16.31 16.37
N LEU A 185 7.10 -15.24 15.56
CA LEU A 185 6.95 -15.28 14.10
C LEU A 185 8.33 -15.44 13.45
N PRO A 186 8.75 -16.67 13.04
CA PRO A 186 10.14 -16.95 12.69
C PRO A 186 10.62 -16.27 11.41
N ASP A 187 9.68 -15.93 10.50
CA ASP A 187 9.98 -15.43 9.15
C ASP A 187 9.62 -13.95 8.97
N LEU A 188 9.18 -13.26 10.03
CA LEU A 188 8.69 -11.88 9.94
C LEU A 188 9.83 -10.92 9.63
N PHE A 189 9.69 -10.18 8.52
CA PHE A 189 10.66 -9.16 8.11
C PHE A 189 10.05 -7.79 7.78
N ASP A 190 8.74 -7.71 7.49
CA ASP A 190 8.01 -6.46 7.26
C ASP A 190 6.91 -6.29 8.30
N LEU A 191 6.99 -5.19 9.06
CA LEU A 191 6.08 -4.89 10.15
C LEU A 191 5.51 -3.48 9.99
N PHE A 192 4.18 -3.38 9.96
CA PHE A 192 3.47 -2.10 10.06
C PHE A 192 2.72 -2.02 11.39
N LEU A 193 2.99 -0.96 12.16
CA LEU A 193 2.33 -0.65 13.44
C LEU A 193 1.46 0.61 13.26
N GLY A 194 0.15 0.37 13.15
CA GLY A 194 -0.90 1.34 12.87
C GLY A 194 -1.63 1.88 14.10
N MET A 195 -1.50 1.17 15.22
CA MET A 195 -2.25 1.34 16.47
C MET A 195 -1.39 1.96 17.59
N PRO A 196 -2.00 2.50 18.67
CA PRO A 196 -1.26 2.91 19.86
C PRO A 196 -0.47 1.74 20.44
N LEU A 197 0.78 1.97 20.81
CA LEU A 197 1.65 0.95 21.37
C LEU A 197 1.62 0.98 22.91
N PRO A 198 1.60 -0.17 23.61
CA PRO A 198 1.67 -0.24 25.07
C PRO A 198 3.09 0.03 25.61
N TYR A 199 3.98 0.58 24.78
CA TYR A 199 5.39 0.78 25.05
C TYR A 199 5.75 2.26 25.00
N ARG A 200 6.79 2.66 25.73
CA ARG A 200 7.31 4.04 25.75
C ARG A 200 8.42 4.27 24.72
N SER A 201 9.01 3.20 24.21
CA SER A 201 10.08 3.22 23.21
C SER A 201 10.00 1.96 22.35
N LEU A 202 10.65 2.01 21.18
CA LEU A 202 10.75 0.84 20.30
C LEU A 202 11.68 -0.24 20.85
N GLU A 203 12.55 0.10 21.81
CA GLU A 203 13.40 -0.88 22.50
C GLU A 203 12.58 -1.96 23.21
N ALA A 204 11.38 -1.63 23.70
CA ALA A 204 10.51 -2.58 24.39
C ALA A 204 9.60 -3.38 23.46
N VAL A 205 9.56 -3.09 22.15
CA VAL A 205 8.74 -3.84 21.19
C VAL A 205 9.37 -5.21 20.96
N PRO A 206 8.68 -6.33 21.28
CA PRO A 206 9.21 -7.69 21.16
C PRO A 206 9.14 -8.20 19.72
N ALA A 207 9.79 -7.48 18.81
CA ALA A 207 9.95 -7.88 17.41
C ALA A 207 11.43 -8.21 17.15
N GLY A 208 11.67 -9.40 16.62
CA GLY A 208 13.01 -9.95 16.43
C GLY A 208 13.92 -9.14 15.49
N GLU A 209 15.21 -9.46 15.51
CA GLU A 209 16.28 -8.82 14.72
C GLU A 209 16.14 -9.02 13.20
N ARG A 210 15.17 -9.82 12.75
CA ARG A 210 14.91 -10.12 11.33
C ARG A 210 14.11 -9.04 10.61
N VAL A 211 13.50 -8.11 11.33
CA VAL A 211 12.75 -6.99 10.72
C VAL A 211 13.70 -6.15 9.87
N THR A 212 13.44 -6.15 8.56
CA THR A 212 14.18 -5.33 7.58
C THR A 212 13.34 -4.18 7.05
N GLU A 213 12.03 -4.22 7.25
CA GLU A 213 11.09 -3.17 6.87
C GLU A 213 10.18 -2.83 8.05
N LEU A 214 10.21 -1.58 8.48
CA LEU A 214 9.38 -1.09 9.59
C LEU A 214 8.59 0.13 9.13
N ARG A 215 7.30 0.13 9.40
CA ARG A 215 6.41 1.26 9.13
C ARG A 215 5.63 1.61 10.38
N LEU A 216 5.69 2.88 10.78
CA LEU A 216 5.01 3.41 11.97
C LEU A 216 3.98 4.44 11.54
N HIS A 217 2.71 4.18 11.85
CA HIS A 217 1.67 5.19 11.76
C HIS A 217 1.81 6.23 12.88
N ALA A 218 1.22 7.41 12.70
CA ALA A 218 1.23 8.48 13.70
C ALA A 218 0.83 7.99 15.10
N ARG A 219 -0.20 7.13 15.20
CA ARG A 219 -0.67 6.59 16.48
C ARG A 219 0.39 5.79 17.24
N ALA A 220 1.14 4.93 16.55
CA ALA A 220 2.22 4.15 17.14
C ALA A 220 3.44 5.03 17.48
N TYR A 221 3.76 5.94 16.55
CA TYR A 221 4.85 6.88 16.68
C TYR A 221 4.64 7.85 17.86
N ASP A 222 3.42 8.29 18.13
CA ASP A 222 3.13 9.21 19.24
C ASP A 222 3.43 8.56 20.61
N CYS A 223 3.26 7.25 20.74
CA CYS A 223 3.59 6.49 21.95
C CYS A 223 5.09 6.32 22.17
N THR A 224 5.84 6.03 21.10
CA THR A 224 7.22 5.50 21.19
C THR A 224 8.30 6.39 20.58
N GLY A 225 7.93 7.30 19.68
CA GLY A 225 8.85 7.92 18.74
C GLY A 225 9.62 6.86 17.95
N ILE A 226 10.92 7.07 17.80
CA ILE A 226 11.86 6.08 17.25
C ILE A 226 13.01 5.77 18.22
N GLU A 227 12.83 6.01 19.51
CA GLU A 227 13.82 5.67 20.53
C GLU A 227 14.03 4.16 20.58
N GLY A 228 15.28 3.72 20.54
CA GLY A 228 15.63 2.29 20.52
C GLY A 228 15.63 1.64 19.14
N ILE A 229 15.34 2.38 18.05
CA ILE A 229 15.30 1.85 16.68
C ILE A 229 16.61 1.15 16.24
N GLY A 230 17.73 1.50 16.88
CA GLY A 230 19.05 0.90 16.65
C GLY A 230 19.11 -0.62 16.84
N ARG A 231 18.16 -1.22 17.57
CA ARG A 231 18.09 -2.69 17.75
C ARG A 231 17.83 -3.45 16.44
N TRP A 232 17.23 -2.81 15.44
CA TRP A 232 16.99 -3.42 14.13
C TRP A 232 18.13 -3.07 13.17
N GLU A 233 19.31 -3.62 13.45
CA GLU A 233 20.54 -3.34 12.69
C GLU A 233 20.46 -3.75 11.21
N ARG A 234 19.48 -4.58 10.85
CA ARG A 234 19.23 -5.05 9.48
C ARG A 234 18.17 -4.23 8.76
N LEU A 235 17.68 -3.14 9.36
CA LEU A 235 16.61 -2.33 8.79
C LEU A 235 17.08 -1.68 7.48
N THR A 236 16.38 -1.98 6.40
CA THR A 236 16.66 -1.45 5.05
C THR A 236 15.63 -0.42 4.61
N LYS A 237 14.40 -0.53 5.12
CA LYS A 237 13.30 0.39 4.82
C LYS A 237 12.63 0.86 6.10
N LEU A 238 12.43 2.18 6.20
CA LEU A 238 11.72 2.81 7.29
C LEU A 238 10.65 3.75 6.73
N GLY A 239 9.40 3.57 7.16
CA GLY A 239 8.30 4.49 6.88
C GLY A 239 7.78 5.14 8.16
N LEU A 240 7.86 6.46 8.23
CA LEU A 240 7.36 7.25 9.35
C LEU A 240 6.18 8.11 8.87
N TYR A 241 4.97 7.67 9.20
CA TYR A 241 3.74 8.38 8.84
C TYR A 241 3.32 9.35 9.95
N SER A 242 4.28 10.15 10.43
CA SER A 242 4.07 11.16 11.48
C SER A 242 5.03 12.34 11.31
N ARG A 243 4.75 13.43 12.02
CA ARG A 243 5.70 14.54 12.16
C ARG A 243 6.87 14.10 13.04
N LEU A 244 8.10 14.29 12.53
CA LEU A 244 9.32 13.92 13.22
C LEU A 244 9.53 14.78 14.46
N ARG A 245 10.11 14.17 15.50
CA ARG A 245 10.59 14.86 16.69
C ARG A 245 11.98 15.42 16.41
N PRO A 246 12.37 16.52 17.08
CA PRO A 246 13.73 17.03 16.99
C PRO A 246 14.76 15.94 17.31
N GLY A 247 15.73 15.77 16.43
CA GLY A 247 16.80 14.77 16.59
C GLY A 247 16.47 13.38 16.06
N ASP A 248 15.27 13.10 15.54
CA ASP A 248 14.93 11.77 15.01
C ASP A 248 15.87 11.32 13.90
N LEU A 249 16.19 12.18 12.93
CA LEU A 249 17.14 11.82 11.87
C LEU A 249 18.51 11.43 12.43
N SER A 250 18.97 12.07 13.51
CA SER A 250 20.25 11.70 14.14
C SER A 250 20.24 10.26 14.67
N ARG A 251 19.07 9.74 15.06
CA ARG A 251 18.90 8.36 15.54
C ARG A 251 18.97 7.32 14.44
N LEU A 252 18.82 7.74 13.17
CA LEU A 252 18.91 6.87 12.01
C LEU A 252 20.35 6.72 11.51
N ILE A 253 21.28 7.59 11.92
CA ILE A 253 22.69 7.56 11.52
C ILE A 253 23.35 6.19 11.76
N PRO A 254 23.14 5.50 12.90
CA PRO A 254 23.76 4.20 13.13
C PRO A 254 23.23 3.07 12.22
N LEU A 255 22.05 3.25 11.61
CA LEU A 255 21.40 2.25 10.76
C LEU A 255 22.03 2.27 9.35
N THR A 256 23.24 1.74 9.24
CA THR A 256 24.03 1.78 7.99
C THR A 256 23.41 0.99 6.83
N THR A 257 22.49 0.06 7.11
CA THR A 257 21.74 -0.70 6.10
C THR A 257 20.51 0.03 5.56
N LEU A 258 20.10 1.14 6.21
CA LEU A 258 18.89 1.87 5.86
C LEU A 258 19.09 2.59 4.53
N THR A 259 18.39 2.13 3.50
CA THR A 259 18.52 2.66 2.13
C THR A 259 17.26 3.37 1.67
N HIS A 260 16.10 3.01 2.22
CA HIS A 260 14.81 3.59 1.86
C HIS A 260 14.17 4.27 3.06
N LEU A 261 13.84 5.54 2.91
CA LEU A 261 13.19 6.33 3.95
C LEU A 261 11.94 6.99 3.39
N LEU A 262 10.79 6.71 4.02
CA LEU A 262 9.55 7.42 3.77
C LEU A 262 9.22 8.27 4.99
N ILE A 263 8.96 9.56 4.77
CA ILE A 263 8.58 10.50 5.81
C ILE A 263 7.31 11.22 5.36
N ALA A 264 6.25 11.13 6.15
CA ALA A 264 4.99 11.80 5.86
C ALA A 264 4.85 13.11 6.63
N ARG A 265 4.24 14.15 6.04
CA ARG A 265 3.80 15.38 6.73
C ARG A 265 4.93 16.24 7.34
N ASN A 266 6.16 16.12 6.85
CA ASN A 266 7.30 16.89 7.34
C ASN A 266 7.86 17.83 6.27
N GLN A 267 8.04 19.10 6.66
CA GLN A 267 8.69 20.13 5.84
C GLN A 267 10.11 20.44 6.29
N ASP A 268 10.34 20.42 7.59
CA ASP A 268 11.67 20.56 8.18
C ASP A 268 12.19 19.17 8.56
N LEU A 269 13.30 18.78 7.94
CA LEU A 269 13.96 17.50 8.17
C LEU A 269 15.10 17.64 9.20
N GLY A 270 15.32 18.83 9.77
CA GLY A 270 16.42 19.10 10.71
C GLY A 270 17.79 19.12 10.03
N ASP A 271 18.85 18.93 10.82
CA ASP A 271 20.25 19.15 10.38
C ASP A 271 21.11 17.88 10.21
N SER A 272 20.55 16.69 10.47
CA SER A 272 21.32 15.45 10.45
C SER A 272 21.35 14.81 9.07
N ALA A 273 22.54 14.75 8.46
CA ALA A 273 22.73 14.08 7.18
C ALA A 273 22.67 12.54 7.30
N LEU A 274 22.04 11.90 6.32
CA LEU A 274 21.83 10.47 6.19
C LEU A 274 22.39 10.00 4.83
N PRO A 275 23.73 9.87 4.70
CA PRO A 275 24.37 9.51 3.44
C PRO A 275 24.05 8.09 2.95
N GLN A 276 23.58 7.21 3.84
CA GLN A 276 23.21 5.83 3.51
C GLN A 276 21.87 5.71 2.79
N VAL A 277 21.00 6.74 2.86
CA VAL A 277 19.67 6.71 2.25
C VAL A 277 19.79 7.02 0.76
N ALA A 278 19.40 6.05 -0.06
CA ALA A 278 19.43 6.13 -1.51
C ALA A 278 18.04 6.38 -2.13
N ASP A 279 16.96 6.10 -1.40
CA ASP A 279 15.58 6.33 -1.81
C ASP A 279 14.84 7.10 -0.72
N LEU A 280 14.36 8.30 -1.06
CA LEU A 280 13.60 9.16 -0.16
C LEU A 280 12.21 9.41 -0.74
N SER A 281 11.18 9.14 0.08
CA SER A 281 9.80 9.48 -0.22
C SER A 281 9.28 10.49 0.80
N LEU A 282 9.10 11.73 0.37
CA LEU A 282 8.42 12.77 1.13
C LEU A 282 6.94 12.77 0.72
N VAL A 283 6.07 12.39 1.65
CA VAL A 283 4.65 12.15 1.33
C VAL A 283 3.72 12.99 2.19
N GLN A 284 2.48 13.19 1.72
CA GLN A 284 1.48 14.00 2.41
C GLN A 284 2.01 15.42 2.73
N LEU A 285 2.74 16.01 1.79
CA LEU A 285 3.23 17.38 1.93
C LEU A 285 2.11 18.40 1.68
N GLU A 286 2.16 19.51 2.41
CA GLU A 286 1.24 20.65 2.26
C GLU A 286 1.84 21.75 1.36
N THR A 287 3.17 21.90 1.37
CA THR A 287 3.93 22.86 0.54
C THR A 287 5.17 22.20 -0.07
N ALA A 288 5.75 22.79 -1.10
CA ALA A 288 6.96 22.24 -1.72
C ALA A 288 8.14 22.18 -0.73
N PRO A 289 8.95 21.09 -0.74
CA PRO A 289 10.13 20.98 0.11
C PRO A 289 11.29 21.80 -0.43
N ASP A 290 12.20 22.22 0.45
CA ASP A 290 13.49 22.80 0.05
C ASP A 290 14.41 21.69 -0.50
N LEU A 291 14.55 21.66 -1.82
CA LEU A 291 15.29 20.59 -2.51
C LEU A 291 16.81 20.72 -2.38
N ASP A 292 17.35 21.93 -2.21
CA ASP A 292 18.77 22.13 -1.87
C ASP A 292 19.06 21.51 -0.50
N ARG A 293 18.15 21.74 0.45
CA ARG A 293 18.25 21.15 1.78
C ARG A 293 18.13 19.63 1.76
N VAL A 294 17.20 19.09 0.98
CA VAL A 294 17.08 17.63 0.78
C VAL A 294 18.39 17.05 0.26
N LEU A 295 19.02 17.65 -0.76
CA LEU A 295 20.31 17.16 -1.27
C LEU A 295 21.44 17.23 -0.23
N ALA A 296 21.45 18.28 0.60
CA ALA A 296 22.46 18.42 1.66
C ALA A 296 22.31 17.34 2.74
N LEU A 297 21.08 16.97 3.10
CA LEU A 297 20.80 15.94 4.10
C LEU A 297 20.93 14.51 3.54
N PHE A 298 20.67 14.30 2.25
CA PHE A 298 20.69 12.99 1.62
C PHE A 298 21.67 12.97 0.44
N PRO A 299 22.99 13.08 0.68
CA PRO A 299 23.97 13.17 -0.40
C PRO A 299 24.04 11.90 -1.26
N GLY A 300 23.68 10.73 -0.72
CA GLY A 300 23.65 9.44 -1.42
C GLY A 300 22.36 9.14 -2.20
N LEU A 301 21.47 10.12 -2.34
CA LEU A 301 20.13 9.92 -2.91
C LEU A 301 20.15 9.60 -4.41
N HIS A 302 19.48 8.53 -4.83
CA HIS A 302 19.29 8.13 -6.23
C HIS A 302 17.83 8.16 -6.67
N ARG A 303 16.88 8.11 -5.73
CA ARG A 303 15.45 8.26 -6.00
C ARG A 303 14.82 9.25 -5.02
N LEU A 304 14.06 10.19 -5.55
CA LEU A 304 13.25 11.12 -4.78
C LEU A 304 11.79 11.06 -5.21
N SER A 305 10.89 10.79 -4.27
CA SER A 305 9.45 10.95 -4.46
C SER A 305 8.92 12.10 -3.62
N VAL A 306 8.22 13.04 -4.25
CA VAL A 306 7.55 14.18 -3.61
C VAL A 306 6.06 14.06 -3.87
N ILE A 307 5.28 13.76 -2.83
CA ILE A 307 3.85 13.45 -2.92
C ILE A 307 3.07 14.41 -2.03
N PHE A 308 2.25 15.24 -2.67
CA PHE A 308 1.39 16.20 -1.98
C PHE A 308 0.06 15.58 -1.57
N LEU A 309 -0.50 16.05 -0.46
CA LEU A 309 -1.82 15.61 -0.02
C LEU A 309 -2.92 16.11 -0.97
N HIS A 310 -2.81 17.37 -1.36
CA HIS A 310 -3.71 18.06 -2.27
C HIS A 310 -2.93 19.01 -3.16
N THR A 311 -3.42 19.25 -4.37
CA THR A 311 -2.83 20.23 -5.29
C THR A 311 -3.21 21.64 -4.89
N SER A 312 -2.23 22.50 -4.65
CA SER A 312 -2.42 23.93 -4.33
C SER A 312 -1.32 24.80 -4.94
N PRO A 313 -1.48 26.14 -5.00
CA PRO A 313 -0.40 27.04 -5.44
C PRO A 313 0.90 26.92 -4.64
N ASP A 314 0.83 26.49 -3.37
CA ASP A 314 1.99 26.31 -2.49
C ASP A 314 2.74 24.99 -2.74
N THR A 315 2.21 24.14 -3.62
CA THR A 315 2.80 22.85 -4.03
C THR A 315 3.57 22.94 -5.35
N ASN A 316 4.00 24.15 -5.74
CA ASN A 316 4.84 24.34 -6.92
C ASN A 316 6.28 23.91 -6.62
N VAL A 317 6.77 22.92 -7.36
CA VAL A 317 8.10 22.32 -7.15
C VAL A 317 9.06 22.82 -8.22
N ASP A 318 10.17 23.46 -7.82
CA ASP A 318 11.28 23.78 -8.73
C ASP A 318 12.37 22.71 -8.63
N LEU A 319 12.53 21.91 -9.68
CA LEU A 319 13.55 20.86 -9.77
C LEU A 319 14.93 21.38 -10.18
N THR A 320 15.08 22.67 -10.47
CA THR A 320 16.37 23.27 -10.86
C THR A 320 17.53 22.95 -9.91
N PRO A 321 17.36 22.96 -8.57
CA PRO A 321 18.41 22.55 -7.62
C PRO A 321 18.96 21.14 -7.87
N LEU A 322 18.11 20.25 -8.39
CA LEU A 322 18.43 18.84 -8.63
C LEU A 322 19.09 18.62 -10.00
N ALA A 323 19.17 19.63 -10.88
CA ALA A 323 19.60 19.47 -12.27
C ALA A 323 21.07 19.03 -12.42
N SER A 324 21.90 19.18 -11.38
CA SER A 324 23.29 18.70 -11.36
C SER A 324 23.41 17.19 -11.11
N ARG A 325 22.31 16.52 -10.71
CA ARG A 325 22.26 15.09 -10.38
C ARG A 325 21.65 14.30 -11.53
N GLU A 326 22.49 13.91 -12.49
CA GLU A 326 22.06 13.11 -13.65
C GLU A 326 21.62 11.68 -13.29
N ASP A 327 22.00 11.20 -12.11
CA ASP A 327 21.68 9.86 -11.58
C ASP A 327 20.37 9.80 -10.78
N LEU A 328 19.72 10.95 -10.53
CA LEU A 328 18.58 11.06 -9.64
C LEU A 328 17.24 10.89 -10.38
N VAL A 329 16.52 9.82 -10.03
CA VAL A 329 15.15 9.58 -10.52
C VAL A 329 14.14 10.29 -9.63
N ILE A 330 13.30 11.14 -10.22
CA ILE A 330 12.37 12.02 -9.52
C ILE A 330 10.93 11.65 -9.87
N TYR A 331 10.11 11.45 -8.85
CA TYR A 331 8.66 11.30 -8.97
C TYR A 331 7.95 12.44 -8.22
N VAL A 332 7.13 13.21 -8.91
CA VAL A 332 6.31 14.26 -8.30
C VAL A 332 4.84 13.93 -8.50
N ASN A 333 4.08 13.86 -7.41
CA ASN A 333 2.65 13.59 -7.42
C ASN A 333 1.86 14.68 -6.71
N GLY A 334 0.83 15.21 -7.38
CA GLY A 334 -0.11 16.16 -6.78
C GLY A 334 0.39 17.61 -6.71
N ALA A 335 1.50 17.96 -7.37
CA ALA A 335 2.04 19.32 -7.42
C ALA A 335 1.15 20.27 -8.26
N GLY A 336 1.09 21.54 -7.87
CA GLY A 336 0.41 22.61 -8.60
C GLY A 336 1.08 22.94 -9.93
N ALA A 337 2.40 23.04 -9.90
CA ALA A 337 3.28 23.19 -11.06
C ALA A 337 4.62 22.53 -10.77
N VAL A 338 5.33 22.12 -11.82
CA VAL A 338 6.70 21.62 -11.74
C VAL A 338 7.56 22.39 -12.72
N HIS A 339 8.62 23.02 -12.21
CA HIS A 339 9.57 23.82 -12.99
C HIS A 339 10.93 23.11 -13.08
N GLY A 340 11.68 23.34 -14.15
CA GLY A 340 13.03 22.78 -14.32
C GLY A 340 13.06 21.32 -14.75
N ALA A 341 11.91 20.67 -14.99
CA ALA A 341 11.83 19.28 -15.43
C ALA A 341 12.47 19.06 -16.82
N GLU A 342 12.47 20.10 -17.68
CA GLU A 342 13.09 20.10 -19.00
C GLU A 342 14.63 19.97 -18.98
N LYS A 343 15.24 20.13 -17.81
CA LYS A 343 16.70 19.99 -17.62
C LYS A 343 17.13 18.54 -17.42
N PHE A 344 16.19 17.61 -17.30
CA PHE A 344 16.44 16.19 -17.05
C PHE A 344 16.18 15.37 -18.31
N GLN A 345 16.77 14.17 -18.36
CA GLN A 345 16.43 13.20 -19.41
C GLN A 345 14.96 12.76 -19.27
N PRO A 346 14.25 12.45 -20.38
CA PRO A 346 12.80 12.19 -20.39
C PRO A 346 12.31 11.11 -19.41
N ASP A 347 13.13 10.11 -19.09
CA ASP A 347 12.78 9.00 -18.20
C ASP A 347 13.15 9.24 -16.72
N MET A 348 13.85 10.32 -16.42
CA MET A 348 14.35 10.62 -15.08
C MET A 348 13.32 11.36 -14.22
N VAL A 349 12.35 12.04 -14.83
CA VAL A 349 11.32 12.81 -14.11
C VAL A 349 9.94 12.33 -14.52
N LYS A 350 9.18 11.83 -13.55
CA LYS A 350 7.78 11.44 -13.73
C LYS A 350 6.86 12.33 -12.91
N ILE A 351 5.93 13.01 -13.58
CA ILE A 351 4.96 13.92 -12.96
C ILE A 351 3.56 13.33 -13.07
N SER A 352 2.81 13.34 -11.97
CA SER A 352 1.45 12.80 -11.89
C SER A 352 0.50 13.79 -11.19
N PRO A 353 -0.65 14.15 -11.78
CA PRO A 353 -1.08 13.79 -13.14
C PRO A 353 -0.16 14.42 -14.20
N ARG A 354 -0.12 13.84 -15.41
CA ARG A 354 0.65 14.40 -16.52
C ARG A 354 0.21 15.85 -16.79
N PRO A 355 1.15 16.80 -17.00
CA PRO A 355 0.80 18.16 -17.38
C PRO A 355 -0.11 18.16 -18.62
N ARG A 356 -1.15 19.00 -18.62
CA ARG A 356 -1.95 19.23 -19.84
C ARG A 356 -1.10 20.08 -20.78
N VAL A 357 -0.76 19.53 -21.94
CA VAL A 357 -0.04 20.23 -23.03
C VAL A 357 -0.94 21.27 -23.67
#